data_AF-A0A2X3K0P6-F1
#
_entry.id   AF-A0A2X3K0P6-F1
#
_cell.length_a   1.000
_cell.length_b   1.000
_cell.length_c   1.000
_cell.angle_alpha   90.00
_cell.angle_beta   90.00
_cell.angle_gamma   90.00
#
_symmetry.space_group_name_H-M   'P 1'
#
loop_
_entity.id
_entity.type
_entity.pdbx_description
1 polymer ?
#
loop_
_entity_poly.entity_id
_entity_poly.type
_entity_poly.pdbx_seq_one_letter_code
_entity_poly.pdbx_strand_id
1 'polypeptide(L)'
;MIFNIQRYSTHDGPGIRTVVFLKGCSLGCRWCQNPESRARTQDLLYDARLCLEGCELCAKAAPEVIERALNGLLIHREKLTRSI
;
A
#
# COMPACT_ATOMS: atom_id res chain seq x y z
N MET A 1 2.49 12.60 -0.05
CA MET A 1 2.28 11.40 0.80
C MET A 1 3.31 10.35 0.41
N ILE A 2 3.99 9.76 1.40
CA ILE A 2 4.95 8.66 1.19
C ILE A 2 4.15 7.35 1.15
N PHE A 3 4.38 6.48 0.17
CA PHE A 3 3.68 5.18 0.09
C PHE A 3 4.60 3.97 0.21
N ASN A 4 5.92 4.15 0.03
CA ASN A 4 6.90 3.09 0.25
C ASN A 4 8.26 3.70 0.63
N ILE A 5 9.02 2.98 1.45
CA ILE A 5 10.42 3.29 1.77
C ILE A 5 11.23 2.01 1.54
N GLN A 6 11.94 1.97 0.42
CA GLN A 6 12.77 0.83 0.06
C GLN A 6 14.20 1.08 0.56
N ARG A 7 14.65 0.24 1.49
CA ARG A 7 16.04 0.25 1.97
C ARG A 7 16.89 -0.66 1.07
N TYR A 8 18.19 -0.39 1.02
CA TYR A 8 19.16 -1.19 0.27
C TYR A 8 18.90 -1.28 -1.25
N SER A 9 18.39 -0.21 -1.87
CA SER A 9 18.34 -0.18 -3.34
C SER A 9 19.74 0.02 -3.91
N THR A 10 20.11 -0.83 -4.86
CA THR A 10 21.38 -0.80 -5.61
C THR A 10 21.18 -0.42 -7.08
N HIS A 11 19.93 -0.31 -7.53
CA HIS A 11 19.58 -0.06 -8.93
C HIS A 11 19.10 1.38 -9.17
N ASP A 12 18.63 2.07 -8.13
CA ASP A 12 18.09 3.44 -8.23
C ASP A 12 19.16 4.53 -8.04
N GLY A 13 20.39 4.23 -8.45
CA GLY A 13 21.54 5.15 -8.41
C GLY A 13 22.83 4.49 -7.92
N PRO A 14 23.97 5.21 -7.92
CA PRO A 14 25.26 4.65 -7.51
C PRO A 14 25.29 4.29 -6.02
N GLY A 15 25.82 3.12 -5.66
CA GLY A 15 25.98 2.67 -4.27
C GLY A 15 24.69 2.12 -3.64
N ILE A 16 24.68 1.98 -2.32
CA ILE A 16 23.51 1.51 -1.56
C ILE A 16 22.65 2.71 -1.15
N ARG A 17 21.37 2.70 -1.51
CA ARG A 17 20.43 3.80 -1.29
C ARG A 17 19.18 3.39 -0.52
N THR A 18 18.61 4.36 0.19
CA THR A 18 17.23 4.28 0.67
C THR A 18 16.38 5.16 -0.24
N VAL A 19 15.41 4.55 -0.91
CA VAL A 19 14.51 5.22 -1.85
C VAL A 19 13.19 5.49 -1.16
N VAL A 20 12.72 6.72 -1.25
CA VAL A 20 11.41 7.15 -0.73
C VAL A 20 10.47 7.37 -1.90
N PHE A 21 9.39 6.59 -1.93
CA PHE A 21 8.39 6.69 -2.99
C PHE A 21 7.23 7.59 -2.58
N LEU A 22 6.87 8.52 -3.47
CA LEU A 22 5.86 9.55 -3.23
C LEU A 22 4.64 9.37 -4.14
N LYS A 23 3.47 9.63 -3.59
CA LYS A 23 2.20 9.72 -4.32
C LYS A 23 1.96 11.13 -4.88
N GLY A 24 1.17 11.20 -5.95
CA GLY A 24 0.78 12.40 -6.67
C GLY A 24 1.61 12.70 -7.92
N CYS A 25 2.20 11.69 -8.56
CA CYS A 25 2.90 11.87 -9.84
C CYS A 25 1.95 12.49 -10.88
N SER A 26 2.35 13.63 -11.45
CA SER A 26 1.54 14.39 -12.42
C SER A 26 1.65 13.87 -13.85
N LEU A 27 2.46 12.84 -14.09
CA LEU A 27 2.72 12.31 -15.42
C LEU A 27 1.72 11.21 -15.80
N GLY A 28 1.33 11.20 -17.08
CA GLY A 28 0.43 10.21 -17.69
C GLY A 28 1.16 9.17 -18.52
N CYS A 29 2.29 8.64 -18.05
CA CYS A 29 3.13 7.72 -18.81
C CYS A 29 2.37 6.47 -19.28
N ARG A 30 2.51 6.09 -20.55
CA ARG A 30 1.88 4.87 -21.11
C ARG A 30 2.42 3.58 -20.47
N TRP A 31 3.70 3.57 -20.10
CA TRP A 31 4.32 2.49 -19.33
C TRP A 31 4.85 3.06 -18.01
N CYS A 32 3.92 3.26 -17.07
CA CYS A 32 4.26 3.79 -15.75
C CYS A 32 4.97 2.71 -14.93
N GLN A 33 6.19 3.00 -14.46
CA GLN A 33 6.94 2.11 -13.57
C GLN A 33 6.24 1.90 -12.23
N ASN A 34 5.60 2.97 -11.72
CA ASN A 34 4.99 3.03 -10.39
C ASN A 34 3.55 3.56 -10.51
N PRO A 35 2.60 2.79 -11.10
CA PRO A 35 1.23 3.24 -11.35
C PRO A 35 0.47 3.68 -10.08
N GLU A 36 0.82 3.13 -8.92
CA GLU A 36 0.32 3.45 -7.58
C GLU A 36 0.71 4.85 -7.11
N SER A 37 1.78 5.44 -7.68
CA SER A 37 2.22 6.80 -7.36
C SER A 37 1.32 7.88 -7.96
N ARG A 38 0.45 7.55 -8.92
CA ARG A 38 -0.37 8.55 -9.65
C ARG A 38 -1.49 9.12 -8.81
N ALA A 39 -2.16 8.27 -8.02
CA ALA A 39 -3.25 8.71 -7.18
C ALA A 39 -2.73 9.66 -6.10
N ARG A 40 -3.40 10.81 -5.92
CA ARG A 40 -3.09 11.76 -4.84
C ARG A 40 -3.72 11.34 -3.51
N THR A 41 -4.65 10.40 -3.54
CA THR A 41 -5.40 9.90 -2.39
C THR A 41 -4.69 8.75 -1.68
N GLN A 42 -5.03 8.56 -0.41
CA GLN A 42 -4.64 7.38 0.35
C GLN A 42 -5.27 6.16 -0.28
N ASP A 43 -4.49 5.08 -0.43
CA ASP A 43 -4.99 3.79 -0.89
C ASP A 43 -4.44 2.72 0.04
N LEU A 44 -5.24 1.68 0.27
CA LEU A 44 -4.81 0.53 1.05
C LEU A 44 -4.10 -0.47 0.13
N LEU A 45 -2.82 -0.70 0.43
CA LEU A 45 -2.04 -1.80 -0.12
C LEU A 45 -2.28 -3.05 0.74
N TYR A 46 -2.66 -4.14 0.09
CA TYR A 46 -2.90 -5.42 0.74
C TYR A 46 -2.20 -6.53 -0.05
N ASP A 47 -1.37 -7.30 0.63
CA ASP A 47 -0.75 -8.51 0.10
C ASP A 47 -1.06 -9.67 1.03
N ALA A 48 -1.96 -10.55 0.60
CA ALA A 48 -2.40 -11.69 1.38
C ALA A 48 -1.25 -12.63 1.77
N ARG A 49 -0.14 -12.64 1.02
CA ARG A 49 1.03 -13.48 1.29
C ARG A 49 1.79 -13.06 2.55
N LEU A 50 1.61 -11.80 2.98
CA LEU A 50 2.23 -11.27 4.20
C LEU A 50 1.37 -11.50 5.43
N CYS A 51 0.15 -12.01 5.28
CA CYS A 51 -0.73 -12.30 6.40
C CYS A 51 -0.30 -13.57 7.13
N LEU A 52 -0.35 -13.51 8.46
CA LEU A 52 -0.23 -14.69 9.31
C LEU A 52 -1.59 -15.38 9.45
N GLU A 53 -1.56 -16.71 9.47
CA GLU A 53 -2.73 -17.53 9.78
C GLU A 53 -3.29 -17.16 11.16
N GLY A 54 -4.62 -17.06 11.29
CA GLY A 54 -5.29 -16.65 12.53
C GLY A 54 -5.14 -15.18 12.95
N CYS A 55 -4.41 -14.32 12.23
CA CYS A 55 -4.21 -12.92 12.63
C CYS A 55 -5.47 -12.02 12.50
N GLU A 56 -5.93 -11.43 13.60
CA GLU A 56 -7.13 -10.58 13.61
C GLU A 56 -6.85 -9.08 13.73
N LEU A 57 -5.58 -8.67 13.72
CA LEU A 57 -5.18 -7.29 14.06
C LEU A 57 -5.80 -6.25 13.13
N CYS A 58 -5.82 -6.49 11.81
CA CYS A 58 -6.40 -5.56 10.86
C CYS A 58 -7.92 -5.39 11.05
N ALA A 59 -8.64 -6.50 11.27
CA ALA A 59 -10.09 -6.47 11.49
C ALA A 59 -10.43 -5.79 12.83
N LYS A 60 -9.61 -5.96 13.87
CA LYS A 60 -9.77 -5.26 15.15
C LYS A 60 -9.47 -3.76 15.05
N ALA A 61 -8.48 -3.38 14.25
CA ALA A 61 -8.09 -1.99 14.08
C ALA A 61 -9.11 -1.18 13.26
N ALA A 62 -9.77 -1.81 12.29
CA ALA A 62 -10.74 -1.14 11.42
C ALA A 62 -11.97 -2.03 11.15
N PRO A 63 -12.80 -2.33 12.18
CA PRO A 63 -13.88 -3.31 12.08
C PRO A 63 -14.97 -2.93 11.07
N GLU A 64 -15.15 -1.64 10.81
CA GLU A 64 -16.12 -1.15 9.81
C GLU A 64 -15.65 -1.35 8.36
N VAL A 65 -14.33 -1.52 8.16
CA VAL A 65 -13.67 -1.51 6.84
C VAL A 65 -13.07 -2.88 6.50
N ILE A 66 -12.60 -3.63 7.49
CA ILE A 66 -11.86 -4.87 7.31
C ILE A 66 -12.54 -5.99 8.11
N GLU A 67 -12.93 -7.04 7.40
CA GLU A 67 -13.48 -8.26 7.98
C GLU A 67 -12.54 -9.44 7.76
N ARG A 68 -12.43 -10.32 8.76
CA ARG A 68 -11.66 -11.57 8.63
C ARG A 68 -12.52 -12.63 7.96
N ALA A 69 -12.08 -13.12 6.81
CA ALA A 69 -12.67 -14.25 6.11
C ALA A 69 -11.84 -15.53 6.33
N LEU A 70 -12.39 -16.68 5.94
CA LEU A 70 -11.72 -17.99 6.04
C LEU A 70 -10.32 -17.99 5.41
N ASN A 71 -10.17 -17.36 4.24
CA ASN A 71 -8.93 -17.41 3.44
C ASN A 71 -8.25 -16.04 3.29
N GLY A 72 -8.49 -15.09 4.20
CA GLY A 72 -7.85 -13.77 4.15
C GLY A 72 -8.68 -12.65 4.74
N LEU A 73 -8.53 -11.45 4.18
CA LEU A 73 -9.28 -10.26 4.57
C LEU A 73 -10.28 -9.88 3.48
N LEU A 74 -11.52 -9.62 3.88
CA LEU A 74 -12.46 -8.86 3.08
C LEU A 74 -12.26 -7.37 3.41
N ILE A 75 -12.02 -6.56 2.37
CA ILE A 75 -11.72 -5.14 2.52
C ILE A 75 -12.79 -4.34 1.78
N HIS A 76 -13.63 -3.65 2.54
CA HIS A 76 -14.69 -2.75 2.07
C HIS A 76 -14.08 -1.43 1.63
N ARG A 77 -13.49 -1.40 0.42
CA ARG A 77 -12.72 -0.25 -0.08
C ARG A 77 -13.55 1.03 -0.22
N GLU A 78 -14.86 0.91 -0.43
CA GLU A 78 -15.81 2.02 -0.47
C GLU A 78 -15.96 2.73 0.88
N LYS A 79 -15.62 2.05 1.99
CA LYS A 79 -15.65 2.61 3.35
C LYS A 79 -14.31 3.20 3.79
N LEU A 80 -13.28 3.17 2.92
CA LEU A 80 -12.01 3.86 3.17
C LEU A 80 -12.25 5.37 3.11
N THR A 81 -12.67 5.96 4.23
CA THR A 81 -12.78 7.41 4.39
C THR A 81 -11.39 8.02 4.64
N ARG A 82 -11.25 9.33 4.41
CA ARG A 82 -9.99 10.11 4.56
C ARG A 82 -9.42 10.17 5.99
N SER A 83 -9.90 9.35 6.92
CA SER A 83 -9.62 9.45 8.35
C SER A 83 -9.15 8.11 8.92
N ILE A 84 -8.00 7.65 8.45
CA ILE A 84 -7.07 6.84 9.25
C ILE A 84 -5.73 7.58 9.19
#